data_AF-A0A151K2A5-F1
#
_entry.id   AF-A0A151K2A5-F1
#
_cell.length_a   1.000
_cell.length_b   1.000
_cell.length_c   1.000
_cell.angle_alpha   90.00
_cell.angle_beta   90.00
_cell.angle_gamma   90.00
#
_symmetry.space_group_name_H-M   'P 1'
#
loop_
_entity.id
_entity.type
_entity.pdbx_description
1 polymer ?
#
loop_
_entity_poly.entity_id
_entity_poly.type
_entity_poly.pdbx_seq_one_letter_code
_entity_poly.pdbx_strand_id
1 'polypeptide(L)'
;MESIMRSMQECNAIRYPSYRTAAKMQILHRELNMIHVQLELIAGVFERHRLSITENCVNLDPSEIEDVLSDIYFAAQKESNFNFDVDLVTKLATSYILNTFDK
;
A
#
# COMPACT_ATOMS: atom_id res chain seq x y z
N MET A 1 -5.60 -4.79 10.00
CA MET A 1 -4.25 -5.40 10.03
C MET A 1 -4.20 -6.78 10.67
N GLU A 2 -4.82 -7.03 11.84
CA GLU A 2 -4.73 -8.33 12.52
C GLU A 2 -5.23 -9.53 11.68
N SER A 3 -6.32 -9.35 10.93
CA SER A 3 -6.84 -10.37 10.00
C SER A 3 -5.80 -10.75 8.94
N ILE A 4 -5.21 -9.74 8.30
CA ILE A 4 -4.17 -9.91 7.27
C ILE A 4 -2.96 -10.65 7.84
N MET A 5 -2.51 -10.27 9.04
CA MET A 5 -1.41 -10.95 9.73
C MET A 5 -1.71 -12.42 9.99
N ARG A 6 -2.96 -12.75 10.37
CA ARG A 6 -3.40 -14.13 10.61
C ARG A 6 -3.34 -14.95 9.31
N SER A 7 -3.84 -14.41 8.19
CA SER A 7 -3.73 -15.06 6.88
C SER A 7 -2.27 -15.23 6.43
N MET A 8 -1.40 -14.26 6.70
CA MET A 8 0.04 -14.39 6.42
C MET A 8 0.72 -15.47 7.26
N GLN A 9 0.23 -15.78 8.47
CA GLN A 9 0.78 -16.86 9.30
C GLN A 9 0.53 -18.24 8.69
N GLU A 10 -0.58 -18.43 7.96
CA GLU A 10 -0.88 -19.69 7.27
C GLU A 10 0.19 -20.04 6.23
N CYS A 11 0.82 -19.04 5.62
CA CYS A 11 1.95 -19.23 4.69
C CYS A 11 3.20 -19.81 5.36
N ASN A 12 3.29 -19.87 6.70
CA ASN A 12 4.44 -20.47 7.40
C ASN A 12 4.60 -21.96 7.09
N ALA A 13 3.55 -22.65 6.62
CA ALA A 13 3.63 -24.03 6.15
C ALA A 13 4.47 -24.20 4.86
N ILE A 14 4.70 -23.13 4.09
CA ILE A 14 5.48 -23.19 2.86
C ILE A 14 6.97 -23.42 3.21
N ARG A 15 7.52 -24.54 2.73
CA ARG A 15 8.91 -24.97 2.99
C ARG A 15 9.94 -23.93 2.56
N TYR A 16 9.85 -23.46 1.33
CA TYR A 16 10.87 -22.60 0.73
C TYR A 16 10.69 -21.13 1.17
N PRO A 17 11.71 -20.48 1.76
CA PRO A 17 11.60 -19.12 2.27
C PRO A 17 11.16 -18.09 1.22
N SER A 18 11.71 -18.14 0.00
CA SER A 18 11.36 -17.19 -1.06
C SER A 18 9.89 -17.29 -1.47
N TYR A 19 9.37 -18.52 -1.64
CA TYR A 19 7.97 -18.76 -1.96
C TYR A 19 7.05 -18.36 -0.80
N ARG A 20 7.48 -18.61 0.44
CA ARG A 20 6.75 -18.17 1.63
C ARG A 20 6.63 -16.66 1.69
N THR A 21 7.72 -15.93 1.46
CA THR A 21 7.71 -14.46 1.43
C THR A 21 6.86 -13.94 0.28
N ALA A 22 6.99 -14.52 -0.92
CA ALA A 22 6.18 -14.14 -2.07
C ALA A 22 4.68 -14.34 -1.82
N ALA A 23 4.28 -15.48 -1.23
CA ALA A 23 2.89 -15.75 -0.88
C ALA A 23 2.34 -14.75 0.16
N LYS A 24 3.14 -14.43 1.19
CA LYS A 24 2.78 -13.39 2.17
C LYS A 24 2.62 -12.02 1.51
N MET A 25 3.51 -11.66 0.58
CA MET A 25 3.43 -10.40 -0.16
C MET A 25 2.22 -10.37 -1.08
N GLN A 26 1.85 -11.50 -1.70
CA GLN A 26 0.65 -11.60 -2.53
C GLN A 26 -0.63 -11.39 -1.73
N ILE A 27 -0.71 -11.93 -0.50
CA ILE A 27 -1.83 -11.65 0.41
C ILE A 27 -1.89 -10.16 0.70
N LEU A 28 -0.78 -9.54 1.11
CA LEU A 28 -0.73 -8.11 1.39
C LEU A 28 -1.15 -7.26 0.18
N HIS A 29 -0.64 -7.58 -1.01
CA HIS A 29 -0.95 -6.89 -2.26
C HIS A 29 -2.43 -6.97 -2.62
N ARG A 30 -3.07 -8.11 -2.34
CA ARG A 30 -4.52 -8.30 -2.55
C ARG A 30 -5.34 -7.51 -1.54
N GLU A 31 -5.02 -7.64 -0.25
CA GLU A 31 -5.77 -6.97 0.83
C GLU A 31 -5.66 -5.45 0.77
N LEU A 32 -4.54 -4.93 0.24
CA LEU A 32 -4.33 -3.51 -0.02
C LEU A 32 -4.84 -3.06 -1.41
N ASN A 33 -5.55 -3.89 -2.17
CA ASN A 33 -6.04 -3.57 -3.52
C ASN A 33 -4.97 -3.04 -4.50
N MET A 34 -3.68 -3.35 -4.27
CA MET A 34 -2.57 -2.87 -5.09
C MET A 34 -2.61 -3.39 -6.53
N ILE A 35 -3.39 -4.45 -6.80
CA ILE A 35 -3.66 -4.96 -8.16
C ILE A 35 -4.35 -3.90 -9.03
N HIS A 36 -5.09 -2.98 -8.42
CA HIS A 36 -5.81 -1.90 -9.11
C HIS A 36 -4.99 -0.61 -9.22
N VAL A 37 -3.80 -0.56 -8.62
CA VAL A 37 -2.96 0.63 -8.59
C VAL A 37 -1.89 0.53 -9.67
N GLN A 38 -1.99 1.39 -10.67
CA GLN A 38 -0.99 1.45 -11.76
C GLN A 38 0.20 2.31 -11.37
N LEU A 39 1.39 1.96 -11.89
CA LEU A 39 2.62 2.72 -11.60
C LEU A 39 2.53 4.18 -12.06
N GLU A 40 1.92 4.42 -13.23
CA GLU A 40 1.75 5.75 -13.81
C GLU A 40 0.89 6.65 -12.90
N LEU A 41 -0.12 6.07 -12.27
CA LEU A 41 -0.98 6.76 -11.31
C LEU A 41 -0.19 7.16 -10.06
N ILE A 42 0.62 6.24 -9.50
CA ILE A 42 1.48 6.55 -8.35
C ILE A 42 2.42 7.72 -8.69
N ALA A 43 3.08 7.66 -9.85
CA ALA A 43 3.98 8.72 -10.31
C ALA A 43 3.26 10.07 -10.43
N GLY A 44 2.05 10.09 -11.01
CA GLY A 44 1.25 11.30 -11.15
C GLY A 44 0.79 11.89 -9.81
N VAL A 45 0.43 11.05 -8.83
CA VAL A 45 0.10 11.52 -7.48
C VAL A 45 1.34 12.06 -6.77
N PHE A 46 2.49 11.39 -6.87
CA PHE A 46 3.73 11.86 -6.26
C PHE A 46 4.18 13.21 -6.82
N GLU A 47 4.00 13.45 -8.11
CA GLU A 47 4.27 14.75 -8.72
C GLU A 47 3.35 15.85 -8.16
N ARG A 48 2.05 15.56 -8.00
CA ARG A 48 1.07 16.51 -7.42
C ARG A 48 1.40 16.87 -5.97
N HIS A 49 1.84 15.89 -5.19
CA HIS A 49 2.29 16.07 -3.81
C HIS A 49 3.73 16.62 -3.70
N ARG A 50 4.38 16.93 -4.83
CA ARG A 50 5.75 17.46 -4.92
C ARG A 50 6.82 16.55 -4.30
N LEU A 51 6.55 15.24 -4.25
CA LEU A 51 7.45 14.22 -3.72
C LEU A 51 8.58 13.85 -4.70
N SER A 52 8.43 14.18 -5.98
CA SER A 52 9.39 13.87 -7.04
C SER A 52 10.52 14.91 -7.22
N ILE A 53 10.45 16.04 -6.51
CA ILE A 53 11.26 17.23 -6.81
C ILE A 53 12.51 17.33 -5.93
N THR A 54 12.65 16.52 -4.89
CA THR A 54 13.73 16.69 -3.91
C THR A 54 14.88 15.72 -4.14
N GLU A 55 16.10 16.25 -4.30
CA GLU A 55 17.36 15.48 -4.28
C GLU A 55 17.66 14.86 -2.89
N ASN A 56 16.90 15.26 -1.87
CA ASN A 56 16.97 14.77 -0.49
C ASN A 56 15.73 13.93 -0.12
N CYS A 57 15.87 13.05 0.89
CA CYS A 57 14.75 12.29 1.45
C CYS A 57 13.62 13.23 1.90
N VAL A 58 12.39 12.94 1.48
CA VAL A 58 11.18 13.60 2.00
C VAL A 58 10.74 12.86 3.25
N ASN A 59 10.62 13.59 4.36
CA ASN A 59 9.98 13.09 5.57
C ASN A 59 8.53 13.55 5.54
N LEU A 60 7.61 12.59 5.58
CA LEU A 60 6.19 12.84 5.63
C LEU A 60 5.68 12.49 7.02
N ASP A 61 4.82 13.33 7.58
CA ASP A 61 4.08 12.98 8.78
C ASP A 61 2.97 11.95 8.46
N PRO A 62 2.40 11.26 9.48
CA PRO A 62 1.36 10.27 9.26
C PRO A 62 0.14 10.77 8.48
N SER A 63 -0.24 12.05 8.64
CA SER A 63 -1.34 12.66 7.89
C SER A 63 -1.01 12.86 6.43
N GLU A 64 0.19 13.34 6.11
CA GLU A 64 0.67 13.51 4.74
C GLU A 64 0.77 12.16 4.01
N ILE A 65 1.19 11.09 4.72
CA ILE A 65 1.17 9.73 4.18
C ILE A 65 -0.27 9.29 3.86
N GLU A 66 -1.21 9.54 4.78
CA GLU A 66 -2.61 9.19 4.59
C GLU A 66 -3.23 9.94 3.40
N ASP A 67 -2.95 11.24 3.26
CA ASP A 67 -3.43 12.08 2.16
C ASP A 67 -2.93 11.58 0.80
N VAL A 68 -1.63 11.26 0.69
CA VAL A 68 -1.02 10.72 -0.55
C VAL A 68 -1.65 9.37 -0.90
N LEU A 69 -1.80 8.48 0.07
CA LEU A 69 -2.38 7.15 -0.16
C LEU A 69 -3.86 7.24 -0.53
N SER A 70 -4.62 8.14 0.11
CA SER A 70 -6.03 8.40 -0.20
C SER A 70 -6.20 8.83 -1.65
N ASP A 71 -5.37 9.76 -2.13
CA ASP A 71 -5.38 10.21 -3.53
C ASP A 71 -5.03 9.07 -4.50
N ILE A 72 -4.06 8.22 -4.16
CA ILE A 72 -3.70 7.04 -4.97
C ILE A 72 -4.90 6.10 -5.09
N TYR A 73 -5.51 5.72 -3.97
CA TYR A 73 -6.61 4.76 -3.97
C TYR A 73 -7.89 5.33 -4.59
N PHE A 74 -8.16 6.62 -4.39
CA PHE A 74 -9.28 7.30 -5.01
C PHE A 74 -9.15 7.36 -6.53
N ALA A 75 -7.96 7.69 -7.04
CA ALA A 75 -7.70 7.66 -8.47
C ALA A 75 -7.78 6.22 -9.02
N ALA A 76 -7.24 5.23 -8.30
CA ALA A 76 -7.24 3.83 -8.72
C ALA A 76 -8.65 3.24 -8.79
N GLN A 77 -9.52 3.59 -7.84
CA GLN A 77 -10.93 3.19 -7.84
C GLN A 77 -11.66 3.74 -9.08
N LYS A 78 -11.37 5.00 -9.46
CA LYS A 78 -11.96 5.64 -10.64
C LYS A 78 -11.47 5.03 -11.95
N GLU A 79 -10.19 4.71 -12.07
CA GLU A 79 -9.62 4.17 -13.32
C GLU A 79 -9.93 2.68 -13.52
N SER A 80 -9.93 1.89 -12.44
CA SER A 80 -10.10 0.44 -12.52
C SER A 80 -11.55 -0.03 -12.68
N ASN A 81 -12.54 0.88 -12.54
CA ASN A 81 -13.97 0.55 -12.45
C ASN A 81 -14.28 -0.52 -11.39
N PHE A 82 -13.40 -0.72 -10.41
CA PHE A 82 -13.57 -1.67 -9.33
C PHE A 82 -13.88 -0.91 -8.04
N ASN A 83 -15.03 -1.23 -7.44
CA ASN A 83 -15.49 -0.54 -6.24
C ASN A 83 -14.95 -1.24 -4.98
N PHE A 84 -13.96 -0.62 -4.34
CA PHE A 84 -13.45 -1.00 -3.02
C PHE A 84 -13.52 0.18 -2.06
N ASP A 85 -13.50 -0.08 -0.76
CA ASP A 85 -13.54 0.95 0.27
C ASP A 85 -12.19 1.70 0.36
N VAL A 86 -12.16 2.91 -0.19
CA VAL A 86 -10.97 3.78 -0.25
C VAL A 86 -10.52 4.19 1.16
N ASP A 87 -11.44 4.49 2.07
CA ASP A 87 -11.11 4.90 3.44
C ASP A 87 -10.45 3.74 4.21
N LEU A 88 -11.05 2.55 4.11
CA LEU A 88 -10.50 1.35 4.74
C LEU A 88 -9.11 1.00 4.23
N VAL A 89 -8.94 0.96 2.90
CA VAL A 89 -7.65 0.54 2.31
C VAL A 89 -6.56 1.57 2.57
N THR A 90 -6.91 2.86 2.59
CA THR A 90 -5.97 3.94 2.95
C THR A 90 -5.47 3.75 4.36
N LYS A 91 -6.35 3.56 5.34
CA LYS A 91 -5.96 3.29 6.75
C LYS A 91 -5.09 2.05 6.89
N LEU A 92 -5.40 0.97 6.16
CA LEU A 92 -4.60 -0.24 6.15
C LEU A 92 -3.20 -0.01 5.56
N ALA A 93 -3.12 0.73 4.45
CA ALA A 93 -1.86 1.06 3.80
C ALA A 93 -1.00 2.00 4.64
N THR A 94 -1.59 3.03 5.26
CA THR A 94 -0.89 3.92 6.19
C THR A 94 -0.35 3.13 7.37
N SER A 95 -1.17 2.25 7.97
CA SER A 95 -0.71 1.37 9.05
C SER A 95 0.42 0.45 8.61
N TYR A 96 0.39 -0.07 7.38
CA TYR A 96 1.47 -0.88 6.83
C TYR A 96 2.78 -0.08 6.67
N ILE A 97 2.72 1.12 6.09
CA ILE A 97 3.89 1.99 5.92
C ILE A 97 4.51 2.34 7.27
N LEU A 98 3.70 2.84 8.22
CA LEU A 98 4.19 3.25 9.53
C LEU A 98 4.82 2.07 10.29
N ASN A 99 4.14 0.91 10.38
CA ASN A 99 4.71 -0.26 11.06
C ASN A 99 6.00 -0.81 10.42
N THR A 100 6.24 -0.49 9.14
CA THR A 100 7.41 -0.97 8.39
C THR A 100 8.58 0.01 8.46
N PHE A 101 8.32 1.31 8.35
CA PHE A 101 9.32 2.35 8.14
C PHE A 101 9.44 3.36 9.30
N ASP A 102 8.42 3.48 10.15
CA ASP A 102 8.38 4.39 11.30
C ASP A 102 8.28 3.57 12.61
N LYS A 103 9.40 2.98 13.01
CA LYS A 103 9.52 2.12 14.21
C LYS A 103 10.06 2.86 15.41
#